data_AF-A0A6A5ADQ1-F1
#
_entry.id   AF-A0A6A5ADQ1-F1
#
_cell.length_a   1.000
_cell.length_b   1.000
_cell.length_c   1.000
_cell.angle_alpha   90.00
_cell.angle_beta   90.00
_cell.angle_gamma   90.00
#
_symmetry.space_group_name_H-M   'P 1'
#
loop_
_entity.id
_entity.type
_entity.pdbx_description
1 polymer ?
#
loop_
_entity_poly.entity_id
_entity_poly.type
_entity_poly.pdbx_seq_one_letter_code
_entity_poly.pdbx_strand_id
1 'polypeptide(L)'
;MDVTPPARPPGRPRLKEGPKKPPKKFRNVHVSFKKKQAVIDSFDEMGMAAALLKHFPHLRGPPLDTTRKKIYTWLKQRAHIK
;
A
#
# COMPACT_ATOMS: atom_id res chain seq x y z
N MET A 1 16.30 -53.16 -27.83
CA MET A 1 16.88 -51.87 -28.26
C MET A 1 16.49 -50.85 -27.22
N ASP A 2 17.38 -50.54 -26.28
CA ASP A 2 17.13 -49.64 -25.16
C ASP A 2 17.37 -48.19 -25.63
N VAL A 3 16.31 -47.39 -25.75
CA VAL A 3 16.39 -46.01 -26.26
C VAL A 3 16.54 -45.09 -25.06
N THR A 4 17.78 -44.82 -24.64
CA THR A 4 18.07 -43.81 -23.62
C THR A 4 17.77 -42.42 -24.19
N PRO A 5 16.84 -41.63 -23.60
CA PRO A 5 16.55 -40.29 -24.09
C PRO A 5 17.77 -39.36 -23.89
N PRO A 6 18.04 -38.42 -24.81
CA PRO A 6 19.18 -37.52 -24.68
C PRO A 6 19.02 -36.62 -23.46
N ALA A 7 20.04 -36.57 -22.62
CA ALA A 7 20.09 -35.71 -21.45
C ALA A 7 19.94 -34.25 -21.90
N ARG A 8 18.84 -33.59 -21.47
CA ARG A 8 18.65 -32.16 -21.71
C ARG A 8 19.76 -31.41 -20.97
N PRO A 9 20.46 -30.46 -21.62
CA PRO A 9 21.45 -29.67 -20.92
C PRO A 9 20.77 -28.95 -19.75
N PRO A 10 21.37 -28.93 -18.54
CA PRO A 10 20.81 -28.19 -17.43
C PRO A 10 20.62 -26.75 -17.87
N GLY A 11 19.36 -26.27 -17.82
CA GLY A 11 19.05 -24.88 -18.18
C GLY A 11 19.95 -23.94 -17.39
N ARG A 12 20.50 -22.92 -18.06
CA ARG A 12 21.42 -21.97 -17.45
C ARG A 12 20.85 -21.52 -16.09
N PRO A 13 21.58 -21.71 -14.97
CA PRO A 13 21.17 -21.16 -13.70
C PRO A 13 20.84 -19.69 -13.88
N ARG A 14 19.71 -19.23 -13.35
CA ARG A 14 19.33 -17.81 -13.43
C ARG A 14 20.31 -17.04 -12.56
N LEU A 15 21.44 -16.69 -13.16
CA LEU A 15 22.51 -15.90 -12.58
C LEU A 15 21.92 -14.52 -12.26
N LYS A 16 21.36 -14.37 -11.06
CA LYS A 16 20.99 -13.06 -10.55
C LYS A 16 22.28 -12.44 -10.00
N GLU A 17 23.17 -12.03 -10.90
CA GLU A 17 24.33 -11.23 -10.49
C GLU A 17 23.78 -9.90 -9.98
N GLY A 18 23.96 -9.67 -8.70
CA GLY A 18 23.63 -8.40 -8.06
C GLY A 18 22.65 -8.52 -6.90
N PRO A 19 22.76 -7.60 -5.92
CA PRO A 19 21.79 -7.50 -4.84
C PRO A 19 20.37 -7.44 -5.40
N LYS A 20 19.47 -8.31 -4.89
CA LYS A 20 18.04 -8.19 -5.20
C LYS A 20 17.59 -6.76 -4.91
N LYS A 21 16.87 -6.14 -5.85
CA LYS A 21 16.20 -4.86 -5.59
C LYS A 21 15.41 -4.99 -4.28
N PRO A 22 15.57 -4.06 -3.32
CA PRO A 22 14.82 -4.12 -2.09
C PRO A 22 13.32 -4.12 -2.42
N PRO A 23 12.49 -4.88 -1.68
CA PRO A 23 11.06 -4.86 -1.90
C PRO A 23 10.55 -3.42 -1.76
N LYS A 24 9.69 -3.00 -2.69
CA LYS A 24 9.08 -1.66 -2.67
C LYS A 24 8.14 -1.56 -1.47
N LYS A 25 8.69 -1.15 -0.31
CA LYS A 25 7.90 -0.88 0.89
C LYS A 25 7.24 0.49 0.73
N PHE A 26 5.95 0.57 0.97
CA PHE A 26 5.29 1.86 1.06
C PHE A 26 5.81 2.61 2.29
N ARG A 27 6.21 3.86 2.12
CA ARG A 27 6.64 4.69 3.26
C ARG A 27 5.41 5.09 4.05
N ASN A 28 5.41 4.82 5.36
CA ASN A 28 4.36 5.32 6.23
C ASN A 28 4.56 6.82 6.45
N VAL A 29 3.73 7.64 5.81
CA VAL A 29 3.73 9.09 6.00
C VAL A 29 2.97 9.41 7.28
N HIS A 30 3.65 10.05 8.23
CA HIS A 30 2.98 10.57 9.42
C HIS A 30 2.07 11.73 9.02
N VAL A 31 0.82 11.70 9.51
CA VAL A 31 -0.18 12.75 9.26
C VAL A 31 -0.40 13.49 10.57
N SER A 32 -0.21 14.80 10.56
CA SER A 32 -0.42 15.65 11.74
C SER A 32 -1.86 15.56 12.26
N PHE A 33 -2.07 15.80 13.55
CA PHE A 33 -3.41 15.79 14.16
C PHE A 33 -4.38 16.75 13.46
N LYS A 34 -3.94 17.97 13.13
CA LYS A 34 -4.72 18.94 12.35
C LYS A 34 -5.24 18.36 11.03
N LYS A 35 -4.40 17.62 10.30
CA LYS A 35 -4.80 17.01 9.03
C LYS A 35 -5.73 15.80 9.24
N LYS A 36 -5.54 15.01 10.31
CA LYS A 36 -6.49 13.95 10.68
C LYS A 36 -7.87 14.53 10.99
N GLN A 37 -7.92 15.64 11.73
CA GLN A 37 -9.17 16.31 12.05
C GLN A 37 -9.92 16.75 10.79
N ALA A 38 -9.23 17.45 9.87
CA ALA A 38 -9.83 17.87 8.60
C ALA A 38 -10.36 16.70 7.74
N VAL A 39 -9.71 15.53 7.81
CA VAL A 39 -10.17 14.31 7.13
C VAL A 39 -11.41 13.72 7.80
N ILE A 40 -11.46 13.72 9.14
CA ILE A 40 -12.64 13.30 9.91
C ILE A 40 -13.83 14.21 9.60
N ASP A 41 -13.63 15.53 9.61
CA ASP A 41 -14.70 16.49 9.34
C ASP A 41 -15.24 16.33 7.92
N SER A 42 -14.36 16.14 6.92
CA SER A 42 -14.78 15.87 5.54
C SER A 42 -15.45 14.49 5.38
N PHE A 43 -15.11 13.52 6.23
CA PHE A 43 -15.77 12.21 6.25
C PHE A 43 -17.20 12.33 6.80
N ASP A 44 -17.41 13.09 7.87
CA ASP A 44 -18.75 13.31 8.43
C ASP A 44 -19.65 14.07 7.45
N GLU A 45 -19.10 15.00 6.67
CA GLU A 45 -19.84 15.82 5.70
C GLU A 45 -20.20 15.07 4.41
N MET A 46 -19.24 14.36 3.79
CA MET A 46 -19.39 13.82 2.42
C MET A 46 -19.14 12.31 2.33
N GLY A 47 -18.77 11.65 3.43
CA GLY A 47 -18.44 10.23 3.47
C GLY A 47 -17.03 9.87 2.96
N MET A 48 -16.71 8.57 3.02
CA MET A 48 -15.36 8.04 2.80
C MET A 48 -14.77 8.35 1.41
N ALA A 49 -15.55 8.13 0.35
CA ALA A 49 -15.05 8.23 -1.01
C ALA A 49 -14.65 9.67 -1.37
N ALA A 50 -15.52 10.64 -1.04
CA ALA A 50 -15.26 12.05 -1.25
C ALA A 50 -14.12 12.58 -0.36
N ALA A 51 -14.06 12.15 0.91
CA ALA A 51 -12.97 12.53 1.80
C ALA A 51 -11.60 12.04 1.31
N LEU A 52 -11.52 10.80 0.80
CA LEU A 52 -10.30 10.26 0.20
C LEU A 52 -9.90 11.02 -1.07
N LEU A 53 -10.85 11.34 -1.94
CA LEU A 53 -10.56 12.10 -3.17
C LEU A 53 -10.06 13.52 -2.86
N LYS A 54 -10.66 14.20 -1.86
CA LYS A 54 -10.28 15.56 -1.44
C LYS A 54 -8.89 15.61 -0.79
N HIS A 55 -8.61 14.71 0.16
CA HIS A 55 -7.39 14.79 0.97
C HIS A 55 -6.21 13.97 0.44
N PHE A 56 -6.50 12.93 -0.35
CA PHE A 56 -5.52 12.00 -0.88
C PHE A 56 -5.73 11.72 -2.38
N PRO A 57 -5.82 12.77 -3.24
CA PRO A 57 -6.12 12.60 -4.66
C PRO A 57 -5.05 11.82 -5.43
N HIS A 58 -3.82 11.76 -4.91
CA HIS A 58 -2.67 11.07 -5.50
C HIS A 58 -2.60 9.58 -5.15
N LEU A 59 -3.39 9.10 -4.18
CA LEU A 59 -3.38 7.70 -3.79
C LEU A 59 -4.29 6.88 -4.71
N ARG A 60 -3.77 5.75 -5.18
CA ARG A 60 -4.48 4.78 -6.03
C ARG A 60 -4.10 3.36 -5.60
N GLY A 61 -5.00 2.40 -5.76
CA GLY A 61 -4.74 1.00 -5.46
C GLY A 61 -4.44 0.73 -3.97
N PRO A 62 -3.49 -0.16 -3.64
CA PRO A 62 -3.24 -0.59 -2.25
C PRO A 62 -2.97 0.54 -1.24
N PRO A 63 -2.23 1.62 -1.58
CA PRO A 63 -2.10 2.79 -0.71
C PRO A 63 -3.44 3.41 -0.30
N LEU A 64 -4.40 3.48 -1.22
CA LEU A 64 -5.73 4.05 -0.95
C LEU A 64 -6.48 3.19 0.08
N ASP A 65 -6.43 1.87 -0.06
CA ASP A 65 -7.04 0.94 0.90
C ASP A 65 -6.42 1.04 2.30
N THR A 66 -5.09 1.20 2.38
CA THR A 66 -4.43 1.39 3.68
C THR A 66 -4.83 2.71 4.33
N THR A 67 -4.99 3.78 3.55
CA THR A 67 -5.46 5.08 4.05
C THR A 67 -6.91 5.01 4.50
N ARG A 68 -7.78 4.32 3.75
CA ARG A 68 -9.16 4.05 4.16
C ARG A 68 -9.23 3.37 5.53
N LYS A 69 -8.42 2.33 5.74
CA LYS A 69 -8.32 1.64 7.04
C LYS A 69 -7.84 2.57 8.16
N LYS A 70 -6.84 3.42 7.88
CA LYS A 70 -6.36 4.43 8.84
C LYS A 70 -7.45 5.43 9.23
N ILE A 71 -8.26 5.89 8.28
CA ILE A 71 -9.37 6.81 8.57
C ILE A 71 -10.35 6.17 9.56
N TYR A 72 -10.73 4.89 9.38
CA TYR A 72 -11.56 4.18 10.37
C TYR A 72 -10.91 4.10 11.75
N THR A 73 -9.60 3.88 11.82
CA THR A 73 -8.87 3.92 13.10
C THR A 73 -8.92 5.31 13.73
N TRP A 74 -8.77 6.37 12.94
CA TRP A 74 -8.84 7.75 13.44
C TRP A 74 -10.25 8.13 13.90
N LEU A 75 -11.29 7.67 13.20
CA LEU A 75 -12.68 7.83 13.63
C LEU A 75 -12.91 7.19 15.00
N LYS A 76 -12.37 5.98 15.22
CA LYS A 76 -12.44 5.33 16.54
C LYS A 76 -11.68 6.10 17.63
N GLN A 77 -10.61 6.80 17.27
CA GLN A 77 -9.77 7.59 18.17
C GLN A 77 -10.12 9.09 18.18
N ARG A 78 -11.29 9.48 17.65
CA ARG A 78 -11.66 10.89 17.44
C ARG A 78 -11.54 11.74 18.71
N ALA A 79 -11.89 11.21 19.87
CA ALA A 79 -11.78 11.93 21.15
C ALA A 79 -10.34 12.37 21.50
N HIS A 80 -9.33 11.68 20.97
CA HIS A 80 -7.91 11.95 21.20
C HIS A 80 -7.24 12.74 20.06
N ILE A 81 -8.01 13.07 19.01
CA ILE A 81 -7.54 13.86 17.87
C ILE A 81 -8.16 15.24 18.06
N LYS A 82 -7.34 16.22 18.47
CA LYS A 82 -7.67 17.64 18.58
C LYS A 82 -6.59 18.46 17.89
#